data_AF-A0A150SB45-F1
#
_entry.id   AF-A0A150SB45-F1
#
_cell.length_a   1.000
_cell.length_b   1.000
_cell.length_c   1.000
_cell.angle_alpha   90.00
_cell.angle_beta   90.00
_cell.angle_gamma   90.00
#
_symmetry.space_group_name_H-M   'P 1'
#
loop_
_entity.id
_entity.type
_entity.pdbx_description
1 polymer ?
#
loop_
_entity_poly.entity_id
_entity_poly.type
_entity_poly.pdbx_seq_one_letter_code
_entity_poly.pdbx_strand_id
1 'polypeptide(L)'
;MLFAGLCLASCWNSGACVEGEACECFNGDDCYLGCDGDFCDQRCFQMVHCGAVCEHGCSFECFDVNDCSASCGDDCDLNCHNTASCGAICDRGCRYECHDTSRCGVSVGSSSVVTCRNVGTCEIECRGSCHVFCEAVSGECRVSCPDGEAAVSCPDGSRACGGC
;
A
#
# COMPACT_ATOMS: atom_id res chain seq x y z
N MET A 1 -26.91 -0.95 36.77
CA MET A 1 -26.55 -1.91 35.71
C MET A 1 -27.13 -1.35 34.42
N LEU A 2 -26.45 -0.38 33.78
CA LEU A 2 -25.42 -0.57 32.74
C LEU A 2 -25.93 -1.43 31.58
N PHE A 3 -26.31 -0.79 30.47
CA PHE A 3 -26.02 -1.24 29.12
C PHE A 3 -25.83 0.00 28.25
N ALA A 4 -24.60 0.52 28.27
CA ALA A 4 -24.11 1.41 27.23
C ALA A 4 -23.87 0.52 25.99
N GLY A 5 -24.82 0.54 25.06
CA GLY A 5 -24.64 -0.06 23.75
C GLY A 5 -23.62 0.78 22.99
N LEU A 6 -22.38 0.31 22.95
CA LEU A 6 -21.38 0.76 21.99
C LEU A 6 -21.92 0.41 20.60
N CYS A 7 -22.46 1.40 19.91
CA CYS A 7 -22.62 1.34 18.47
C CYS A 7 -21.20 1.29 17.88
N LEU A 8 -20.73 0.10 17.54
CA LEU A 8 -19.69 -0.08 16.55
C LEU A 8 -20.26 0.50 15.25
N ALA A 9 -19.97 1.77 14.98
CA ALA A 9 -20.21 2.36 13.68
C ALA A 9 -19.17 1.76 12.74
N SER A 10 -19.39 0.52 12.33
CA SER A 10 -18.71 -0.03 11.17
C SER A 10 -19.04 0.90 10.00
N CYS A 11 -18.03 1.64 9.53
CA CYS A 11 -18.11 2.51 8.37
C CYS A 11 -18.42 1.67 7.14
N TRP A 12 -19.70 1.34 6.95
CA TRP A 12 -20.17 0.67 5.75
C TRP A 12 -20.37 1.73 4.66
N ASN A 13 -19.40 1.78 3.76
CA ASN A 13 -19.57 2.12 2.35
C ASN A 13 -19.93 3.59 2.00
N SER A 14 -19.77 4.58 2.91
CA SER A 14 -19.96 6.01 2.52
C SER A 14 -19.38 7.08 3.46
N GLY A 15 -18.70 6.70 4.55
CA GLY A 15 -18.08 7.64 5.49
C GLY A 15 -16.56 7.51 5.49
N ALA A 16 -15.86 8.63 5.70
CA ALA A 16 -14.44 8.59 6.04
C ALA A 16 -14.23 7.85 7.37
N CYS A 17 -13.13 7.12 7.45
CA CYS A 17 -12.64 6.53 8.69
C CYS A 17 -12.31 7.63 9.67
N VAL A 18 -12.59 7.40 10.94
CA VAL A 18 -12.14 8.31 11.99
C VAL A 18 -10.70 7.93 12.35
N GLU A 19 -9.87 8.93 12.65
CA GLU A 19 -8.52 8.74 13.18
C GLU A 19 -8.45 7.61 14.22
N GLY A 20 -7.53 6.66 14.01
CA GLY A 20 -7.29 5.52 14.90
C GLY A 20 -8.34 4.41 14.88
N GLU A 21 -9.39 4.52 14.06
CA GLU A 21 -10.41 3.47 13.90
C GLU A 21 -10.12 2.57 12.70
N ALA A 22 -10.66 1.35 12.79
CA ALA A 22 -10.64 0.39 11.71
C ALA A 22 -11.87 0.55 10.80
N CYS A 23 -11.64 0.56 9.50
CA CYS A 23 -12.66 0.57 8.46
C CYS A 23 -12.47 -0.62 7.55
N GLU A 24 -13.57 -1.31 7.29
CA GLU A 24 -13.56 -2.41 6.34
C GLU A 24 -14.72 -2.35 5.36
N CYS A 25 -14.44 -2.79 4.14
CA CYS A 25 -15.46 -3.04 3.13
C CYS A 25 -15.22 -4.38 2.46
N PHE A 26 -16.31 -5.09 2.17
CA PHE A 26 -16.23 -6.44 1.64
C PHE A 26 -17.49 -6.83 0.85
N ASN A 27 -17.39 -7.84 -0.02
CA ASN A 27 -18.51 -8.38 -0.81
C ASN A 27 -19.27 -7.33 -1.63
N GLY A 28 -18.54 -6.55 -2.44
CA GLY A 28 -19.09 -5.52 -3.31
C GLY A 28 -18.31 -5.38 -4.61
N ASP A 29 -18.73 -4.46 -5.48
CA ASP A 29 -18.01 -4.16 -6.70
C ASP A 29 -16.90 -3.13 -6.43
N ASP A 30 -17.28 -1.98 -5.89
CA ASP A 30 -16.37 -0.85 -5.64
C ASP A 30 -16.37 -0.45 -4.16
N CYS A 31 -15.19 -0.14 -3.64
CA CYS A 31 -15.03 0.48 -2.34
C CYS A 31 -13.92 1.53 -2.36
N TYR A 32 -14.19 2.71 -1.81
CA TYR A 32 -13.21 3.79 -1.66
C TYR A 32 -13.25 4.29 -0.22
N LEU A 33 -12.18 4.03 0.53
CA LEU A 33 -12.02 4.40 1.93
C LEU A 33 -11.29 5.73 2.03
N GLY A 34 -11.92 6.72 2.67
CA GLY A 34 -11.23 7.94 3.11
C GLY A 34 -10.84 7.84 4.58
N CYS A 35 -9.92 8.69 5.02
CA CYS A 35 -9.58 8.88 6.43
C CYS A 35 -9.78 10.37 6.79
N ASP A 36 -10.50 10.63 7.88
CA ASP A 36 -10.66 11.94 8.50
C ASP A 36 -9.64 12.04 9.65
N GLY A 37 -8.43 12.45 9.28
CA GLY A 37 -7.25 12.50 10.15
C GLY A 37 -6.11 11.59 9.68
N ASP A 38 -5.33 11.10 10.65
CA ASP A 38 -4.17 10.23 10.45
C ASP A 38 -4.41 8.84 11.08
N PHE A 39 -3.50 7.90 10.85
CA PHE A 39 -3.45 6.60 11.55
C PHE A 39 -4.73 5.75 11.44
N CYS A 40 -5.50 5.90 10.37
CA CYS A 40 -6.62 5.00 10.09
C CYS A 40 -6.12 3.60 9.71
N ASP A 41 -6.90 2.59 10.10
CA ASP A 41 -6.71 1.21 9.67
C ASP A 41 -7.77 0.85 8.62
N GLN A 42 -7.36 0.76 7.36
CA GLN A 42 -8.25 0.63 6.21
C GLN A 42 -8.09 -0.74 5.58
N ARG A 43 -9.20 -1.45 5.40
CA ARG A 43 -9.21 -2.81 4.86
C ARG A 43 -10.28 -3.02 3.81
N CYS A 44 -9.93 -3.77 2.77
CA CYS A 44 -10.90 -4.15 1.76
C CYS A 44 -10.61 -5.51 1.16
N PHE A 45 -11.66 -6.31 0.96
CA PHE A 45 -11.50 -7.67 0.48
C PHE A 45 -12.73 -8.26 -0.19
N GLN A 46 -12.56 -9.31 -1.00
CA GLN A 46 -13.66 -9.99 -1.70
C GLN A 46 -14.51 -9.03 -2.53
N MET A 47 -13.85 -8.24 -3.38
CA MET A 47 -14.48 -7.21 -4.20
C MET A 47 -13.75 -6.98 -5.51
N VAL A 48 -14.31 -6.21 -6.43
CA VAL A 48 -13.69 -5.98 -7.74
C VAL A 48 -12.61 -4.90 -7.64
N HIS A 49 -12.97 -3.72 -7.11
CA HIS A 49 -12.10 -2.55 -7.00
C HIS A 49 -12.06 -2.02 -5.57
N CYS A 50 -10.86 -1.71 -5.10
CA CYS A 50 -10.65 -1.06 -3.84
C CYS A 50 -9.70 0.14 -3.94
N GLY A 51 -10.07 1.23 -3.28
CA GLY A 51 -9.29 2.43 -3.12
C GLY A 51 -9.17 2.87 -1.67
N ALA A 52 -8.03 3.45 -1.29
CA ALA A 52 -7.85 4.11 0.00
C ALA A 52 -7.11 5.45 -0.15
N VAL A 53 -7.53 6.44 0.64
CA VAL A 53 -6.87 7.74 0.78
C VAL A 53 -6.69 8.06 2.25
N CYS A 54 -5.45 8.43 2.61
CA CYS A 54 -5.06 8.87 3.94
C CYS A 54 -3.97 9.95 3.87
N GLU A 55 -3.87 10.78 4.91
CA GLU A 55 -2.76 11.72 5.08
C GLU A 55 -1.51 11.01 5.64
N HIS A 56 -1.43 10.63 6.92
CA HIS A 56 -0.20 10.05 7.48
C HIS A 56 -0.44 8.79 8.33
N GLY A 57 0.56 7.91 8.36
CA GLY A 57 0.65 6.82 9.34
C GLY A 57 -0.45 5.75 9.25
N CYS A 58 -1.17 5.68 8.14
CA CYS A 58 -2.25 4.72 7.98
C CYS A 58 -1.75 3.32 7.62
N SER A 59 -2.52 2.30 8.02
CA SER A 59 -2.44 0.96 7.46
C SER A 59 -3.51 0.77 6.40
N PHE A 60 -3.13 0.25 5.25
CA PHE A 60 -4.06 -0.20 4.22
C PHE A 60 -3.76 -1.64 3.82
N GLU A 61 -4.74 -2.52 4.01
CA GLU A 61 -4.65 -3.93 3.61
C GLU A 61 -5.75 -4.25 2.57
N CYS A 62 -5.30 -4.71 1.40
CA CYS A 62 -6.15 -4.97 0.24
C CYS A 62 -5.90 -6.37 -0.31
N PHE A 63 -6.93 -7.24 -0.27
CA PHE A 63 -6.75 -8.64 -0.66
C PHE A 63 -7.98 -9.33 -1.24
N ASP A 64 -7.78 -10.37 -2.05
CA ASP A 64 -8.84 -11.07 -2.77
C ASP A 64 -9.69 -10.09 -3.61
N VAL A 65 -9.01 -9.17 -4.32
CA VAL A 65 -9.63 -8.19 -5.22
C VAL A 65 -8.93 -8.16 -6.59
N ASN A 66 -9.56 -7.56 -7.60
CA ASN A 66 -8.88 -7.38 -8.90
C ASN A 66 -7.89 -6.22 -8.84
N ASP A 67 -8.35 -5.04 -8.44
CA ASP A 67 -7.53 -3.83 -8.45
C ASP A 67 -7.54 -3.11 -7.09
N CYS A 68 -6.35 -2.90 -6.54
CA CYS A 68 -6.11 -2.03 -5.39
C CYS A 68 -5.45 -0.72 -5.82
N SER A 69 -5.92 0.39 -5.26
CA SER A 69 -5.30 1.70 -5.38
C SER A 69 -5.17 2.38 -4.02
N ALA A 70 -4.03 2.98 -3.72
CA ALA A 70 -3.84 3.73 -2.48
C ALA A 70 -3.12 5.06 -2.71
N SER A 71 -3.52 6.08 -1.97
CA SER A 71 -2.80 7.36 -1.89
C SER A 71 -2.59 7.70 -0.42
N CYS A 72 -1.33 7.77 -0.01
CA CYS A 72 -0.94 8.09 1.36
C CYS A 72 0.16 9.15 1.35
N GLY A 73 0.23 9.96 2.41
CA GLY A 73 1.37 10.83 2.68
C GLY A 73 2.50 10.04 3.35
N ASP A 74 2.99 10.52 4.49
CA ASP A 74 4.17 9.94 5.14
C ASP A 74 3.82 8.75 6.07
N ASP A 75 4.80 7.86 6.25
CA ASP A 75 4.89 6.80 7.26
C ASP A 75 3.78 5.74 7.18
N CYS A 76 3.22 5.50 5.99
CA CYS A 76 2.12 4.54 5.81
C CYS A 76 2.59 3.09 5.59
N ASP A 77 1.75 2.15 6.01
CA ASP A 77 1.87 0.72 5.78
C ASP A 77 0.85 0.27 4.72
N LEU A 78 1.33 -0.18 3.56
CA LEU A 78 0.49 -0.60 2.45
C LEU A 78 0.75 -2.07 2.15
N ASN A 79 -0.25 -2.93 2.38
CA ASN A 79 -0.17 -4.37 2.14
C ASN A 79 -1.20 -4.80 1.10
N CYS A 80 -0.71 -5.36 0.00
CA CYS A 80 -1.53 -5.87 -1.09
C CYS A 80 -1.21 -7.34 -1.37
N HIS A 81 -2.23 -8.21 -1.34
CA HIS A 81 -2.02 -9.61 -1.68
C HIS A 81 -3.20 -10.35 -2.27
N ASN A 82 -2.94 -11.42 -3.02
CA ASN A 82 -3.99 -12.17 -3.73
C ASN A 82 -4.82 -11.28 -4.66
N THR A 83 -4.14 -10.39 -5.41
CA THR A 83 -4.79 -9.44 -6.32
C THR A 83 -4.30 -9.52 -7.76
N ALA A 84 -5.04 -8.94 -8.71
CA ALA A 84 -4.56 -8.84 -10.09
C ALA A 84 -3.64 -7.62 -10.30
N SER A 85 -3.87 -6.53 -9.57
CA SER A 85 -3.08 -5.31 -9.65
C SER A 85 -3.12 -4.56 -8.32
N CYS A 86 -1.97 -4.07 -7.86
CA CYS A 86 -1.90 -3.13 -6.75
C CYS A 86 -1.02 -1.93 -7.12
N GLY A 87 -1.63 -0.75 -7.10
CA GLY A 87 -1.00 0.54 -7.36
C GLY A 87 -1.03 1.42 -6.10
N ALA A 88 0.06 2.13 -5.81
CA ALA A 88 0.04 3.10 -4.72
C ALA A 88 0.91 4.34 -4.97
N ILE A 89 0.55 5.45 -4.32
CA ILE A 89 1.40 6.62 -4.14
C ILE A 89 1.58 6.81 -2.64
N CYS A 90 2.82 6.94 -2.22
CA CYS A 90 3.17 7.18 -0.83
C CYS A 90 4.28 8.23 -0.76
N ASP A 91 4.23 9.14 0.20
CA ASP A 91 5.31 10.12 0.40
C ASP A 91 6.49 9.45 1.12
N ARG A 92 6.89 9.88 2.32
CA ARG A 92 8.15 9.44 2.92
C ARG A 92 7.94 8.30 3.90
N GLY A 93 8.97 7.51 4.15
CA GLY A 93 8.97 6.55 5.27
C GLY A 93 8.01 5.38 5.10
N CYS A 94 7.48 5.15 3.89
CA CYS A 94 6.44 4.17 3.67
C CYS A 94 6.97 2.75 3.63
N ARG A 95 6.12 1.80 4.03
CA ARG A 95 6.34 0.36 3.90
C ARG A 95 5.30 -0.19 2.94
N TYR A 96 5.73 -0.59 1.74
CA TYR A 96 4.86 -1.19 0.73
C TYR A 96 5.21 -2.66 0.56
N GLU A 97 4.28 -3.56 0.90
CA GLU A 97 4.38 -4.99 0.68
C GLU A 97 3.35 -5.41 -0.37
N CYS A 98 3.82 -5.94 -1.50
CA CYS A 98 2.96 -6.47 -2.54
C CYS A 98 3.36 -7.91 -2.85
N HIS A 99 2.45 -8.84 -2.59
CA HIS A 99 2.73 -10.25 -2.78
C HIS A 99 1.58 -11.05 -3.39
N ASP A 100 1.91 -12.21 -3.97
CA ASP A 100 0.93 -13.13 -4.58
C ASP A 100 -0.03 -12.40 -5.55
N THR A 101 0.54 -11.48 -6.33
CA THR A 101 -0.18 -10.51 -7.16
C THR A 101 0.41 -10.48 -8.57
N SER A 102 -0.40 -10.25 -9.60
CA SER A 102 0.14 -10.23 -10.97
C SER A 102 0.99 -8.99 -11.27
N ARG A 103 0.59 -7.81 -10.79
CA ARG A 103 1.27 -6.54 -11.08
C ARG A 103 1.31 -5.66 -9.83
N CYS A 104 2.50 -5.21 -9.45
CA CYS A 104 2.71 -4.26 -8.37
C CYS A 104 3.33 -2.98 -8.93
N GLY A 105 2.82 -1.84 -8.49
CA GLY A 105 3.34 -0.52 -8.85
C GLY A 105 3.26 0.43 -7.67
N VAL A 106 4.36 1.12 -7.34
CA VAL A 106 4.31 2.17 -6.31
C VAL A 106 5.28 3.32 -6.62
N SER A 107 4.82 4.55 -6.35
CA SER A 107 5.67 5.74 -6.27
C SER A 107 5.89 6.11 -4.81
N VAL A 108 7.13 6.08 -4.34
CA VAL A 108 7.50 6.35 -2.94
C VAL A 108 8.50 7.50 -2.84
N GLY A 109 8.37 8.31 -1.80
CA GLY A 109 9.36 9.30 -1.37
C GLY A 109 10.50 8.69 -0.54
N SER A 110 11.33 9.58 0.01
CA SER A 110 12.55 9.20 0.74
C SER A 110 12.31 8.31 1.95
N SER A 111 13.32 7.50 2.29
CA SER A 111 13.33 6.57 3.42
C SER A 111 12.26 5.47 3.37
N SER A 112 11.76 5.14 2.18
CA SER A 112 10.73 4.12 2.01
C SER A 112 11.32 2.73 1.73
N VAL A 113 10.58 1.69 2.10
CA VAL A 113 10.91 0.30 1.85
C VAL A 113 9.80 -0.34 1.04
N VAL A 114 10.17 -1.02 -0.04
CA VAL A 114 9.26 -1.68 -0.97
C VAL A 114 9.65 -3.15 -1.07
N THR A 115 8.68 -4.05 -0.88
CA THR A 115 8.87 -5.50 -1.00
C THR A 115 7.87 -6.05 -2.00
N CYS A 116 8.38 -6.63 -3.08
CA CYS A 116 7.61 -7.37 -4.09
C CYS A 116 7.94 -8.86 -3.97
N ARG A 117 6.95 -9.72 -3.68
CA ARG A 117 7.16 -11.16 -3.48
C ARG A 117 6.15 -12.04 -4.24
N ASN A 118 6.62 -13.03 -5.00
CA ASN A 118 5.76 -13.91 -5.81
C ASN A 118 4.85 -13.13 -6.77
N VAL A 119 5.45 -12.24 -7.57
CA VAL A 119 4.68 -11.34 -8.46
C VAL A 119 5.03 -11.53 -9.94
N GLY A 120 4.12 -11.12 -10.82
CA GLY A 120 4.35 -11.07 -12.26
C GLY A 120 5.34 -9.96 -12.61
N THR A 121 4.99 -8.71 -12.31
CA THR A 121 5.85 -7.53 -12.50
C THR A 121 5.86 -6.65 -11.26
N CYS A 122 6.97 -5.95 -11.05
CA CYS A 122 7.15 -4.99 -9.96
C CYS A 122 7.76 -3.70 -10.53
N GLU A 123 7.01 -2.61 -10.55
CA GLU A 123 7.41 -1.32 -11.10
C GLU A 123 7.47 -0.25 -10.01
N ILE A 124 8.68 0.13 -9.62
CA ILE A 124 8.92 1.04 -8.50
C ILE A 124 9.48 2.36 -9.01
N GLU A 125 8.86 3.46 -8.59
CA GLU A 125 9.40 4.82 -8.74
C GLU A 125 9.81 5.35 -7.37
N CYS A 126 11.08 5.62 -7.20
CA CYS A 126 11.59 6.28 -6.00
C CYS A 126 11.84 7.76 -6.31
N ARG A 127 11.12 8.64 -5.60
CA ARG A 127 11.29 10.10 -5.64
C ARG A 127 12.40 10.59 -4.69
N GLY A 128 13.01 9.68 -3.93
CA GLY A 128 14.08 9.94 -2.97
C GLY A 128 14.86 8.67 -2.65
N SER A 129 15.46 8.59 -1.46
CA SER A 129 16.11 7.36 -1.02
C SER A 129 15.10 6.25 -0.77
N CYS A 130 15.35 5.04 -1.22
CA CYS A 130 14.45 3.91 -1.02
C CYS A 130 15.20 2.59 -1.09
N HIS A 131 14.64 1.53 -0.48
CA HIS A 131 15.12 0.16 -0.62
C HIS A 131 14.02 -0.71 -1.23
N VAL A 132 14.37 -1.47 -2.27
CA VAL A 132 13.45 -2.35 -3.00
C VAL A 132 13.94 -3.80 -2.92
N PHE A 133 13.11 -4.66 -2.36
CA PHE A 133 13.31 -6.11 -2.32
C PHE A 133 12.42 -6.77 -3.38
N CYS A 134 13.03 -7.54 -4.27
CA CYS A 134 12.34 -8.26 -5.32
C CYS A 134 12.60 -9.76 -5.19
N GLU A 135 11.59 -10.48 -4.71
CA GLU A 135 11.65 -11.91 -4.39
C GLU A 135 10.69 -12.69 -5.29
N ALA A 136 11.19 -13.72 -5.96
CA ALA A 136 10.37 -14.57 -6.84
C ALA A 136 9.52 -13.78 -7.86
N VAL A 137 10.08 -12.71 -8.43
CA VAL A 137 9.46 -11.95 -9.53
C VAL A 137 9.67 -12.70 -10.84
N SER A 138 8.57 -13.11 -11.48
CA SER A 138 8.65 -13.94 -12.70
C SER A 138 8.99 -13.12 -13.95
N GLY A 139 8.58 -11.86 -14.00
CA GLY A 139 8.90 -10.89 -15.04
C GLY A 139 9.98 -9.90 -14.63
N GLU A 140 9.76 -8.61 -14.92
CA GLU A 140 10.70 -7.55 -14.57
C GLU A 140 10.41 -6.97 -13.18
N CYS A 141 11.49 -6.75 -12.44
CA CYS A 141 11.52 -5.83 -11.30
C CYS A 141 12.25 -4.57 -11.77
N ARG A 142 11.51 -3.48 -11.98
CA ARG A 142 12.02 -2.20 -12.46
C ARG A 142 12.05 -1.21 -11.30
N VAL A 143 13.21 -0.59 -11.09
CA VAL A 143 13.38 0.46 -10.07
C VAL A 143 13.90 1.70 -10.79
N SER A 144 13.15 2.80 -10.67
CA SER A 144 13.50 4.11 -11.22
C SER A 144 13.92 5.02 -10.08
N CYS A 145 15.14 5.53 -10.11
CA CYS A 145 15.65 6.47 -9.11
C CYS A 145 15.51 7.93 -9.59
N PRO A 146 15.61 8.91 -8.67
CA PRO A 146 15.61 10.33 -9.02
C PRO A 146 16.65 10.67 -10.08
N ASP A 147 16.34 11.64 -10.94
CA ASP A 147 17.23 12.13 -12.02
C ASP A 147 17.71 11.06 -13.01
N GLY A 148 17.08 9.88 -13.03
CA GLY A 148 17.47 8.76 -13.88
C GLY A 148 18.73 8.02 -13.40
N GLU A 149 19.10 8.18 -12.13
CA GLU A 149 20.20 7.43 -11.54
C GLU A 149 19.93 5.91 -11.59
N ALA A 150 21.00 5.13 -11.65
CA ALA A 150 20.90 3.67 -11.59
C ALA A 150 20.74 3.23 -10.14
N ALA A 151 19.78 2.34 -9.87
CA ALA A 151 19.66 1.69 -8.57
C ALA A 151 20.90 0.86 -8.26
N VAL A 152 21.41 0.97 -7.02
CA VAL A 152 22.56 0.20 -6.55
C VAL A 152 22.11 -1.12 -5.94
N SER A 153 22.87 -2.19 -6.13
CA SER A 153 22.64 -3.46 -5.44
C SER A 153 23.33 -3.45 -4.08
N CYS A 154 22.57 -3.64 -3.02
CA CYS A 154 23.06 -3.62 -1.64
C CYS A 154 23.39 -5.04 -1.13
N PRO A 155 24.27 -5.17 -0.11
CA PRO A 155 24.66 -6.48 0.45
C PRO A 155 23.50 -7.28 1.07
N ASP A 156 22.40 -6.61 1.43
CA ASP A 156 21.18 -7.21 1.96
C ASP A 156 20.26 -7.79 0.87
N GLY A 157 20.64 -7.67 -0.41
CA GLY A 157 19.86 -8.13 -1.55
C GLY A 157 18.87 -7.11 -2.10
N SER A 158 18.77 -5.93 -1.48
CA SER A 158 17.92 -4.84 -1.99
C SER A 158 18.55 -4.13 -3.19
N ARG A 159 17.69 -3.47 -3.96
CA ARG A 159 18.07 -2.42 -4.91
C ARG A 159 17.70 -1.08 -4.30
N ALA A 160 18.65 -0.16 -4.21
CA ALA A 160 18.43 1.09 -3.51
C ALA A 160 18.68 2.31 -4.40
N CYS A 161 17.90 3.37 -4.14
CA CYS A 161 18.16 4.71 -4.61
C CYS A 161 18.72 5.53 -3.44
N GLY A 162 19.72 6.38 -3.68
CA GLY A 162 20.37 7.17 -2.61
C GLY A 162 21.42 6.42 -1.78
N GLY A 163 21.80 5.20 -2.17
CA GLY A 163 22.86 4.40 -1.55
C GLY A 163 22.37 3.24 -0.70
N CYS A 164 23.33 2.53 -0.12
CA CYS A 164 23.16 1.58 0.97
C CYS A 164 23.79 2.22 2.22
#